data_AF-M5Q059-F1
#
_entry.id   AF-M5Q059-F1
#
_cell.length_a   1.000
_cell.length_b   1.000
_cell.length_c   1.000
_cell.angle_alpha   90.00
_cell.angle_beta   90.00
_cell.angle_gamma   90.00
#
_symmetry.space_group_name_H-M   'P 1'
#
loop_
_entity.id
_entity.type
_entity.pdbx_description
1 polymer ?
#
loop_
_entity_poly.entity_id
_entity_poly.type
_entity_poly.pdbx_seq_one_letter_code
_entity_poly.pdbx_strand_id
1 'polypeptide(L)'
;MLMTGRMARWSSFLGLSALLWFLVIYAAPVLRDSIPEFRKYASVVEQNDIHAGAIYYTDVELTGNADINSRSTFEHTPMGPS
;
A
#
# COMPACT_ATOMS: atom_id res chain seq x y z
N MET A 1 24.40 -33.43 -6.56
CA MET A 1 23.22 -33.87 -5.80
C MET A 1 21.99 -33.43 -6.59
N LEU A 2 21.46 -34.30 -7.46
CA LEU A 2 20.31 -33.98 -8.32
C LEU A 2 19.03 -34.09 -7.48
N MET A 3 18.57 -32.97 -6.91
CA MET A 3 17.23 -32.91 -6.33
C MET A 3 16.24 -33.19 -7.46
N THR A 4 15.57 -34.35 -7.39
CA THR A 4 14.47 -34.76 -8.27
C THR A 4 13.57 -33.56 -8.60
N GLY A 5 13.23 -33.33 -9.87
CA GLY A 5 12.66 -32.05 -10.34
C GLY A 5 11.43 -31.53 -9.58
N ARG A 6 10.67 -32.39 -8.91
CA ARG A 6 9.58 -31.98 -7.99
C ARG A 6 10.09 -31.38 -6.68
N MET A 7 11.11 -31.96 -6.06
CA MET A 7 11.72 -31.45 -4.82
C MET A 7 12.41 -30.10 -5.05
N ALA A 8 13.12 -29.94 -6.17
CA ALA A 8 13.74 -28.67 -6.53
C ALA A 8 12.71 -27.53 -6.76
N ARG A 9 11.54 -27.86 -7.32
CA ARG A 9 10.44 -26.90 -7.50
C ARG A 9 9.83 -26.47 -6.17
N TRP A 10 9.57 -27.43 -5.29
CA TRP A 10 9.03 -27.12 -3.96
C TRP A 10 10.02 -26.36 -3.08
N SER A 11 11.31 -26.68 -3.14
CA SER A 11 12.33 -25.91 -2.41
C SER A 11 12.46 -24.48 -2.94
N SER A 12 12.39 -24.28 -4.26
CA SER A 12 12.39 -22.94 -4.87
C SER A 12 11.16 -22.14 -4.45
N PHE A 13 9.96 -22.76 -4.49
CA PHE A 13 8.72 -22.13 -4.05
C PHE A 13 8.81 -21.71 -2.58
N LEU A 14 9.18 -22.63 -1.68
CA LEU A 14 9.31 -22.34 -0.26
C LEU A 14 10.38 -21.28 0.03
N GLY A 15 11.51 -21.33 -0.68
CA GLY A 15 12.56 -20.32 -0.57
C GLY A 15 12.07 -18.93 -0.98
N LEU A 16 11.32 -18.83 -2.07
CA LEU A 16 10.79 -17.57 -2.56
C LEU A 16 9.67 -17.04 -1.64
N SER A 17 8.80 -17.91 -1.15
CA SER A 17 7.78 -17.55 -0.15
C SER A 17 8.42 -17.06 1.15
N ALA A 18 9.46 -17.74 1.64
CA ALA A 18 10.19 -17.31 2.84
C ALA A 18 10.91 -15.97 2.62
N LEU A 19 11.49 -15.75 1.44
CA LEU A 19 12.12 -14.47 1.09
C LEU A 19 11.10 -13.33 1.07
N LEU A 20 9.96 -13.53 0.42
CA LEU A 20 8.89 -12.52 0.39
C LEU A 20 8.35 -12.23 1.79
N TRP A 21 8.13 -13.28 2.59
CA TRP A 21 7.72 -13.15 3.98
C TRP A 21 8.74 -12.33 4.79
N PHE A 22 10.03 -12.64 4.65
CA PHE A 22 11.10 -11.91 5.30
C PHE A 22 11.14 -10.42 4.88
N LEU A 23 11.02 -10.16 3.58
CA LEU A 23 11.04 -8.80 3.05
C LEU A 23 9.86 -7.97 3.58
N VAL A 24 8.65 -8.54 3.61
CA VAL A 24 7.45 -7.83 4.05
C VAL A 24 7.45 -7.61 5.57
N ILE A 25 7.80 -8.62 6.36
CA ILE A 25 7.69 -8.54 7.82
C ILE A 25 8.87 -7.84 8.47
N TYR A 26 10.09 -7.98 7.93
CA TYR A 26 11.29 -7.43 8.57
C TYR A 26 11.95 -6.33 7.75
N ALA A 27 12.18 -6.54 6.45
CA ALA A 27 12.91 -5.56 5.65
C ALA A 27 12.09 -4.27 5.44
N ALA A 28 10.79 -4.38 5.19
CA ALA A 28 9.90 -3.23 4.98
C ALA A 28 9.81 -2.29 6.20
N PRO A 29 9.58 -2.74 7.45
CA PRO A 29 9.60 -1.84 8.60
C PRO A 29 10.99 -1.23 8.84
N VAL A 30 12.07 -2.01 8.66
CA VAL A 30 13.44 -1.46 8.76
C VAL A 30 13.66 -0.34 7.75
N LEU A 31 13.19 -0.51 6.51
CA LEU A 31 13.29 0.51 5.47
C LEU A 31 12.46 1.75 5.79
N ARG A 32 11.20 1.57 6.27
CA ARG A 32 10.33 2.66 6.76
C ARG A 32 11.07 3.47 7.83
N ASP A 33 11.74 2.80 8.76
CA ASP A 33 12.37 3.43 9.91
C ASP A 33 13.74 4.05 9.62
N SER A 34 14.39 3.61 8.55
CA SER A 34 15.70 4.13 8.15
C SER A 34 15.60 5.42 7.33
N ILE A 35 14.47 5.64 6.65
CA ILE A 35 14.27 6.76 5.71
C ILE A 35 13.19 7.71 6.28
N PRO A 36 13.55 8.95 6.64
CA PRO A 36 12.63 9.91 7.26
C PRO A 36 11.34 10.16 6.47
N GLU A 37 11.42 10.17 5.15
CA GLU A 37 10.31 10.41 4.22
C GLU A 37 9.28 9.28 4.30
N PHE A 38 9.74 8.03 4.37
CA PHE A 38 8.85 6.87 4.51
C PHE A 38 8.21 6.83 5.90
N ARG A 39 8.96 7.18 6.94
CA ARG A 39 8.38 7.34 8.28
C ARG A 39 7.30 8.41 8.31
N LYS A 40 7.55 9.58 7.69
CA LYS A 40 6.58 10.67 7.60
C LYS A 40 5.32 10.23 6.86
N TYR A 41 5.47 9.61 5.70
CA TYR A 41 4.33 9.07 4.95
C TYR A 41 3.51 8.09 5.78
N ALA A 42 4.16 7.10 6.40
CA ALA A 42 3.48 6.11 7.22
C ALA A 42 2.80 6.73 8.46
N SER A 43 3.35 7.80 9.03
CA SER A 43 2.70 8.53 10.13
C SER A 43 1.42 9.24 9.70
N VAL A 44 1.36 9.76 8.46
CA VAL A 44 0.14 10.36 7.90
C VAL A 44 -0.92 9.29 7.68
N VAL A 45 -0.52 8.13 7.16
CA VAL A 45 -1.42 6.98 6.98
C VAL A 45 -2.05 6.58 8.32
N GLU A 46 -1.24 6.48 9.37
CA GLU A 46 -1.69 6.10 10.71
C GLU A 46 -2.55 7.19 11.39
N GLN A 47 -2.19 8.47 11.26
CA GLN A 47 -2.95 9.59 11.83
C GLN A 47 -4.35 9.75 11.23
N ASN A 48 -4.51 9.41 9.96
CA ASN A 48 -5.78 9.55 9.24
C ASN A 48 -6.57 8.24 9.16
N ASP A 49 -6.17 7.22 9.94
CA ASP A 49 -6.76 5.88 9.94
C ASP A 49 -6.89 5.28 8.52
N ILE A 50 -5.90 5.54 7.68
CA ILE A 50 -5.91 5.09 6.28
C ILE A 50 -5.53 3.61 6.26
N HIS A 51 -6.53 2.77 6.03
CA HIS A 51 -6.33 1.34 5.84
C HIS A 51 -5.78 1.03 4.45
N ALA A 52 -4.48 1.22 4.20
CA ALA A 52 -3.86 1.08 2.86
C ALA A 52 -4.15 -0.24 2.11
N GLY A 53 -4.58 -1.29 2.80
CA GLY A 53 -5.00 -2.58 2.22
C GLY A 53 -6.52 -2.76 2.04
N ALA A 54 -7.33 -1.76 2.39
CA ALA A 54 -8.78 -1.83 2.27
C ALA A 54 -9.23 -1.73 0.81
N ILE A 55 -10.21 -2.55 0.45
CA ILE A 55 -10.84 -2.53 -0.88
C ILE A 55 -11.80 -1.33 -1.01
N TYR A 56 -12.36 -0.87 0.11
CA TYR A 56 -13.24 0.29 0.19
C TYR A 56 -12.87 1.13 1.42
N TYR A 57 -12.81 2.46 1.25
CA TYR A 57 -12.46 3.42 2.30
C TYR A 57 -13.69 4.28 2.64
N THR A 58 -14.76 3.65 3.13
CA THR A 58 -16.01 4.35 3.50
C THR A 58 -15.98 4.91 4.92
N ASP A 59 -15.03 4.44 5.72
CA ASP A 59 -14.77 4.79 7.11
C ASP A 59 -13.77 5.95 7.26
N VAL A 60 -12.95 6.21 6.24
CA VAL A 60 -12.02 7.34 6.23
C VAL A 60 -12.74 8.60 5.74
N GLU A 61 -12.99 9.54 6.64
CA GLU A 61 -13.64 10.82 6.35
C GLU A 61 -12.94 11.58 5.20
N LEU A 62 -11.61 11.50 5.16
CA LEU A 62 -10.80 12.10 4.09
C LEU A 62 -11.16 11.55 2.70
N THR A 63 -11.49 10.26 2.59
CA THR A 63 -11.90 9.65 1.33
C THR A 63 -13.29 10.11 0.90
N GLY A 64 -14.21 10.27 1.85
CA GLY A 64 -15.53 10.86 1.57
C GLY A 64 -15.44 12.31 1.08
N ASN A 65 -14.63 13.13 1.75
CA ASN A 65 -14.36 14.51 1.32
C ASN A 65 -13.67 14.57 -0.05
N ALA A 66 -12.74 13.66 -0.33
CA ALA A 66 -12.07 13.57 -1.63
C ALA A 66 -13.03 13.17 -2.75
N ASP A 67 -13.95 12.23 -2.51
CA ASP A 67 -14.97 11.83 -3.48
C ASP A 67 -15.94 12.97 -3.79
N ILE A 68 -16.46 13.65 -2.74
CA ILE A 68 -17.35 14.81 -2.88
C ILE A 68 -16.67 15.93 -3.67
N ASN A 69 -15.42 16.26 -3.36
CA ASN A 69 -14.66 17.29 -4.09
C ASN A 69 -14.39 16.88 -5.54
N SER A 70 -14.11 15.60 -5.78
CA SER A 70 -13.89 15.08 -7.14
C SER A 70 -15.16 15.17 -7.98
N ARG A 71 -16.32 14.81 -7.41
CA ARG A 71 -17.63 15.00 -8.08
C ARG A 71 -17.96 16.47 -8.30
N SER A 72 -17.76 17.30 -7.27
CA SER A 72 -18.02 18.74 -7.34
C SER A 72 -17.22 19.41 -8.45
N THR A 73 -15.97 18.97 -8.70
CA THR A 73 -15.13 19.49 -9.79
C THR A 73 -15.79 19.36 -11.15
N PHE A 74 -16.43 18.22 -11.43
CA PHE A 74 -17.14 18.01 -12.70
C PHE A 74 -18.51 18.68 -12.71
N GLU A 75 -19.27 18.57 -11.61
CA GLU A 75 -20.60 19.18 -11.50
C GLU A 75 -20.56 20.72 -11.58
N HIS A 76 -19.50 21.34 -11.07
CA HIS A 76 -19.30 22.78 -11.00
C HIS A 76 -18.06 23.22 -11.79
N THR A 77 -17.79 22.55 -12.92
CA THR A 77 -16.64 22.86 -13.77
C THR A 77 -16.66 24.36 -14.13
N PRO A 78 -15.60 25.14 -13.84
CA PRO A 78 -15.55 26.55 -14.18
C PRO A 78 -15.63 26.74 -15.70
N MET A 79 -16.65 27.47 -16.18
CA MET A 79 -16.89 27.69 -17.61
C MET A 79 -16.10 28.88 -18.19
N GLY A 80 -15.11 29.41 -17.45
CA GLY A 80 -14.44 30.67 -17.78
C GLY A 80 -15.34 31.89 -17.53
N PRO A 81 -14.82 33.12 -17.68
CA PRO A 81 -15.62 34.33 -17.56
C PRO A 81 -16.67 34.39 -18.68
N SER A 82 -17.93 34.67 -18.30
CA SER A 82 -19.03 35.00 -19.20
C SER A 82 -18.88 36.38 -19.83
#